data_AF-A0A443SQV2-F1
#
_entry.id   AF-A0A443SQV2-F1
#
_cell.length_a   1.000
_cell.length_b   1.000
_cell.length_c   1.000
_cell.angle_alpha   90.00
_cell.angle_beta   90.00
_cell.angle_gamma   90.00
#
_symmetry.space_group_name_H-M   'P 1'
#
loop_
_entity.id
_entity.type
_entity.pdbx_description
1 polymer ?
#
loop_
_entity_poly.entity_id
_entity_poly.type
_entity_poly.pdbx_seq_one_letter_code
_entity_poly.pdbx_strand_id
1 'polypeptide(L)'
;MNCVHWSLLITLCLCFFVNVFSVKISEQCLNCICEASSGCAPSLRCFQVRNKTYCGPYQISYDFWVDAGRPSHSFETCAISKSCSEAAIRAYINKYASDCNNDGVIDCVDFAIIHKIGPQCVNNDWLLVTDYWNAFTETVCYSHKYELLSKFSPKYLTAKNRSNVVSTECMKCLCEASSFCNVNTHCIKGYCGPYLISQNYWIDAGKVGKDFVRCSTNKTCAEELVQNYMRKYYKDCNNDGVVDCDDFAAIHKMGPDCLTSSIYATDYWKHFEYCSIMGTDARRKQQLLTS
;
A
#
# COMPACT_ATOMS: atom_id res chain seq x y z
N MET A 1 10.85 59.48 -57.42
CA MET A 1 11.16 58.10 -57.85
C MET A 1 12.36 57.62 -57.06
N ASN A 2 12.25 56.39 -56.56
CA ASN A 2 13.24 55.55 -55.87
C ASN A 2 13.27 55.62 -54.33
N CYS A 3 12.43 54.74 -53.78
CA CYS A 3 12.54 53.92 -52.56
C CYS A 3 14.01 53.48 -52.26
N VAL A 4 14.42 53.05 -51.06
CA VAL A 4 13.74 52.21 -50.07
C VAL A 4 14.38 52.43 -48.68
N HIS A 5 13.52 52.41 -47.66
CA HIS A 5 13.80 52.26 -46.23
C HIS A 5 14.79 51.11 -45.93
N TRP A 6 15.90 51.39 -45.23
CA TRP A 6 16.70 50.36 -44.55
C TRP A 6 16.80 50.71 -43.07
N SER A 7 15.79 50.27 -42.33
CA SER A 7 15.80 50.23 -40.87
C SER A 7 16.81 49.15 -40.44
N LEU A 8 17.89 49.55 -39.76
CA LEU A 8 18.77 48.61 -39.06
C LEU A 8 17.96 47.93 -37.93
N LEU A 9 17.45 46.73 -38.19
CA LEU A 9 16.97 45.83 -37.15
C LEU A 9 18.17 45.04 -36.64
N ILE A 10 18.66 45.46 -35.47
CA ILE A 10 19.55 44.67 -34.61
C ILE A 10 18.74 43.45 -34.16
N THR A 11 18.95 42.30 -34.79
CA THR A 11 18.44 41.03 -34.28
C THR A 11 19.30 40.64 -33.08
N LEU A 12 18.95 41.19 -31.92
CA LEU A 12 19.47 40.74 -30.63
C LEU A 12 19.00 39.30 -30.46
N CYS A 13 19.87 38.33 -30.78
CA CYS A 13 19.66 36.93 -30.45
C CYS A 13 19.75 36.82 -28.93
N LEU A 14 18.63 37.10 -28.26
CA LEU A 14 18.43 36.75 -26.85
C LEU A 14 18.39 35.23 -26.81
N CYS A 15 19.54 34.61 -26.62
CA CYS A 15 19.63 33.30 -26.01
C CYS A 15 18.97 33.42 -24.63
N PHE A 16 17.66 33.25 -24.57
CA PHE A 16 16.97 32.93 -23.34
C PHE A 16 17.62 31.63 -22.86
N PHE A 17 18.52 31.74 -21.89
CA PHE A 17 18.88 30.62 -21.04
C PHE A 17 17.58 30.20 -20.36
N VAL A 18 16.83 29.29 -20.97
CA VAL A 18 15.79 28.54 -20.28
C VAL A 18 16.51 27.82 -19.16
N ASN A 19 16.30 28.31 -17.93
CA ASN A 19 16.73 27.61 -16.74
C ASN A 19 15.92 26.31 -16.71
N VAL A 20 16.51 25.23 -17.21
CA VAL A 20 15.89 23.90 -17.15
C VAL A 20 16.00 23.48 -15.69
N PHE A 21 14.94 23.74 -14.92
CA PHE A 21 14.85 23.28 -13.54
C PHE A 21 14.74 21.75 -13.55
N SER A 22 15.82 21.04 -13.22
CA SER A 22 15.82 19.59 -13.13
C SER A 22 15.37 19.16 -11.74
N VAL A 23 14.21 18.51 -11.67
CA VAL A 23 13.68 17.94 -10.44
C VAL A 23 14.44 16.65 -10.12
N LYS A 24 15.03 16.59 -8.93
CA LYS A 24 15.84 15.45 -8.49
C LYS A 24 15.10 14.62 -7.44
N ILE A 25 14.71 13.42 -7.84
CA ILE A 25 14.27 12.37 -6.91
C ILE A 25 15.48 11.73 -6.20
N SER A 26 15.40 11.55 -4.88
CA SER A 26 16.47 10.93 -4.09
C SER A 26 16.45 9.40 -4.21
N GLU A 27 17.59 8.75 -3.93
CA GLU A 27 17.68 7.28 -3.84
C GLU A 27 16.75 6.72 -2.76
N GLN A 28 16.64 7.43 -1.63
CA GLN A 28 15.68 7.08 -0.58
C GLN A 28 14.27 7.06 -1.14
N CYS A 29 13.85 8.12 -1.84
CA CYS A 29 12.53 8.22 -2.46
C CYS A 29 12.27 7.10 -3.49
N LEU A 30 13.27 6.76 -4.30
CA LEU A 30 13.17 5.62 -5.22
C LEU A 30 12.96 4.31 -4.47
N ASN A 31 13.71 4.05 -3.39
CA ASN A 31 13.50 2.86 -2.58
C ASN A 31 12.07 2.83 -1.99
N CYS A 32 11.53 3.96 -1.54
CA CYS A 32 10.13 4.08 -1.11
C CYS A 32 9.15 3.57 -2.15
N ILE A 33 9.27 4.13 -3.36
CA ILE A 33 8.37 3.84 -4.46
C ILE A 33 8.54 2.37 -4.86
N CYS A 34 9.75 1.82 -4.80
CA CYS A 34 10.04 0.41 -5.09
C CYS A 34 9.35 -0.54 -4.11
N GLU A 35 9.53 -0.30 -2.81
CA GLU A 35 8.94 -1.10 -1.74
C GLU A 35 7.42 -0.95 -1.75
N ALA A 36 6.88 0.26 -1.86
CA ALA A 36 5.45 0.51 -1.97
C ALA A 36 4.81 -0.15 -3.21
N SER A 37 5.57 -0.27 -4.31
CA SER A 37 5.09 -0.90 -5.53
C SER A 37 5.02 -2.41 -5.42
N SER A 38 6.01 -3.08 -4.82
CA SER A 38 6.08 -4.56 -4.84
C SER A 38 6.86 -5.25 -3.73
N GLY A 39 7.24 -4.53 -2.67
CA GLY A 39 8.28 -4.95 -1.73
C GLY A 39 9.66 -5.00 -2.39
N CYS A 40 9.86 -4.15 -3.41
CA CYS A 40 11.07 -4.04 -4.23
C CYS A 40 11.63 -5.39 -4.73
N ALA A 41 10.75 -6.35 -5.04
CA ALA A 41 11.14 -7.73 -5.34
C ALA A 41 11.90 -7.83 -6.68
N PRO A 42 13.20 -8.22 -6.68
CA PRO A 42 14.04 -8.19 -7.88
C PRO A 42 13.68 -9.25 -8.93
N SER A 43 12.88 -10.25 -8.55
CA SER A 43 12.42 -11.34 -9.42
C SER A 43 11.06 -11.08 -10.07
N LEU A 44 10.45 -9.90 -9.84
CA LEU A 44 9.11 -9.61 -10.32
C LEU A 44 9.12 -9.44 -11.85
N ARG A 45 8.41 -10.34 -12.53
CA ARG A 45 8.17 -10.28 -13.97
C ARG A 45 6.93 -9.45 -14.29
N CYS A 46 6.66 -9.31 -15.58
CA CYS A 46 5.48 -8.62 -16.07
C CYS A 46 4.17 -9.34 -15.73
N PHE A 47 3.12 -8.55 -15.55
CA PHE A 47 1.74 -9.01 -15.40
C PHE A 47 0.78 -8.02 -16.07
N GLN A 48 -0.46 -8.46 -16.33
CA GLN A 48 -1.47 -7.64 -16.99
C GLN A 48 -2.67 -7.40 -16.09
N VAL A 49 -3.13 -6.15 -16.05
CA VAL A 49 -4.36 -5.72 -15.37
C VAL A 49 -5.16 -4.87 -16.35
N ARG A 50 -6.40 -5.29 -16.67
CA ARG A 50 -7.31 -4.55 -17.58
C ARG A 50 -6.64 -4.11 -18.90
N ASN A 51 -5.95 -5.04 -19.57
CA ASN A 51 -5.18 -4.82 -20.81
C ASN A 51 -3.97 -3.87 -20.70
N LYS A 52 -3.56 -3.47 -19.50
CA LYS A 52 -2.31 -2.76 -19.27
C LYS A 52 -1.26 -3.70 -18.70
N THR A 53 -0.05 -3.66 -19.25
CA THR A 53 1.09 -4.44 -18.78
C THR A 53 1.92 -3.61 -17.80
N TYR A 54 2.23 -4.20 -16.65
CA TYR A 54 3.12 -3.65 -15.63
C TYR A 54 4.27 -4.64 -15.39
N CYS A 55 5.48 -4.13 -15.15
CA CYS A 55 6.67 -4.97 -15.04
C CYS A 55 7.58 -4.51 -13.90
N GLY A 56 8.28 -5.50 -13.32
CA GLY A 56 9.41 -5.28 -12.43
C GLY A 56 9.09 -4.74 -11.04
N PRO A 57 10.14 -4.47 -10.24
CA PRO A 57 10.00 -4.12 -8.84
C PRO A 57 9.26 -2.77 -8.61
N TYR A 58 9.26 -1.90 -9.61
CA TYR A 58 8.54 -0.62 -9.57
C TYR A 58 7.14 -0.68 -10.18
N GLN A 59 6.71 -1.84 -10.70
CA GLN A 59 5.46 -2.02 -11.44
C GLN A 59 5.24 -0.95 -12.52
N ILE A 60 6.28 -0.65 -13.32
CA ILE A 60 6.21 0.36 -14.38
C ILE A 60 5.31 -0.16 -15.51
N SER A 61 4.40 0.68 -15.99
CA SER A 61 3.56 0.37 -17.14
C SER A 61 4.25 0.68 -18.46
N TYR A 62 3.79 0.07 -19.56
CA TYR A 62 4.31 0.36 -20.89
C TYR A 62 4.20 1.86 -21.24
N ASP A 63 3.04 2.46 -20.96
CA ASP A 63 2.79 3.89 -21.23
C ASP A 63 3.74 4.78 -20.41
N PHE A 64 3.97 4.43 -19.15
CA PHE A 64 4.94 5.13 -18.29
C PHE A 64 6.34 5.09 -18.90
N TRP A 65 6.81 3.90 -19.32
CA TRP A 65 8.13 3.75 -19.93
C TRP A 65 8.28 4.53 -21.24
N VAL A 66 7.22 4.55 -22.07
CA VAL A 66 7.16 5.36 -23.29
C VAL A 66 7.33 6.83 -22.97
N ASP A 67 6.57 7.32 -21.98
CA ASP A 67 6.56 8.72 -21.58
C ASP A 67 7.85 9.17 -20.91
N ALA A 68 8.54 8.25 -20.23
CA ALA A 68 9.87 8.41 -19.67
C ALA A 68 10.99 8.48 -20.73
N GLY A 69 10.64 8.37 -22.02
CA GLY A 69 11.61 8.47 -23.12
C GLY A 69 12.20 7.13 -23.55
N ARG A 70 11.56 6.01 -23.20
CA ARG A 70 11.96 4.65 -23.63
C ARG A 70 13.43 4.29 -23.29
N PRO A 71 13.85 4.38 -22.01
CA PRO A 71 15.20 3.97 -21.64
C PRO A 71 15.46 2.49 -21.95
N SER A 72 16.67 2.17 -22.41
CA SER A 72 17.10 0.84 -22.88
C SER A 72 16.38 0.36 -24.17
N HIS A 73 16.63 -0.88 -24.57
CA HIS A 73 16.17 -1.44 -25.85
C HIS A 73 14.70 -1.89 -25.85
N SER A 74 14.17 -2.36 -24.70
CA SER A 74 12.78 -2.81 -24.58
C SER A 74 12.18 -2.47 -23.21
N PHE A 75 10.86 -2.37 -23.19
CA PHE A 75 10.08 -2.10 -21.98
C PHE A 75 10.33 -3.15 -20.89
N GLU A 76 10.21 -4.44 -21.22
CA GLU A 76 10.30 -5.53 -20.25
C GLU A 76 11.71 -5.62 -19.66
N THR A 77 12.75 -5.53 -20.50
CA THR A 77 14.14 -5.59 -20.02
C THR A 77 14.47 -4.39 -19.14
N CYS A 78 13.95 -3.21 -19.48
CA CYS A 78 14.15 -2.03 -18.64
C CYS A 78 13.38 -2.12 -17.32
N ALA A 79 12.08 -2.40 -17.39
CA ALA A 79 11.21 -2.38 -16.23
C ALA A 79 11.56 -3.48 -15.21
N ILE A 80 12.07 -4.64 -15.63
CA ILE A 80 12.54 -5.68 -14.69
C ILE A 80 13.89 -5.30 -14.05
N SER A 81 14.71 -4.49 -14.71
CA SER A 81 15.97 -4.00 -14.14
C SER A 81 15.73 -2.84 -13.18
N LYS A 82 16.18 -2.97 -11.93
CA LYS A 82 16.05 -1.91 -10.91
C LYS A 82 16.68 -0.60 -11.40
N SER A 83 17.91 -0.66 -11.91
CA SER A 83 18.64 0.53 -12.36
C SER A 83 18.02 1.19 -13.59
N CYS A 84 17.48 0.40 -14.54
CA CYS A 84 16.80 0.98 -15.70
C CYS A 84 15.43 1.56 -15.34
N SER A 85 14.71 0.90 -14.43
CA SER A 85 13.46 1.43 -13.87
C SER A 85 13.67 2.75 -13.16
N GLU A 86 14.72 2.87 -12.34
CA GLU A 86 15.08 4.11 -11.67
C GLU A 86 15.41 5.21 -12.67
N ALA A 87 16.13 4.90 -13.75
CA ALA A 87 16.38 5.84 -14.84
C ALA A 87 15.07 6.30 -15.51
N ALA A 88 14.13 5.38 -15.74
CA ALA A 88 12.81 5.71 -16.27
C ALA A 88 12.01 6.62 -15.33
N ILE A 89 11.96 6.31 -14.03
CA ILE A 89 11.27 7.13 -13.03
C ILE A 89 11.90 8.51 -12.93
N ARG A 90 13.23 8.60 -12.91
CA ARG A 90 13.96 9.88 -12.93
C ARG A 90 13.57 10.73 -14.13
N ALA A 91 13.50 10.14 -15.32
CA ALA A 91 13.09 10.86 -16.53
C ALA A 91 11.61 11.28 -16.47
N TYR A 92 10.73 10.40 -15.99
CA TYR A 92 9.30 10.66 -15.85
C TYR A 92 9.02 11.79 -14.86
N ILE A 93 9.66 11.77 -13.69
CA ILE A 93 9.52 12.82 -12.67
C ILE A 93 10.11 14.14 -13.16
N ASN A 94 11.27 14.14 -13.84
CA ASN A 94 11.79 15.37 -14.44
C ASN A 94 10.81 15.99 -15.46
N LYS A 95 9.98 15.17 -16.10
CA LYS A 95 9.01 15.63 -17.11
C LYS A 95 7.68 16.09 -16.49
N TYR A 96 7.24 15.47 -15.41
CA TYR A 96 5.87 15.62 -14.91
C TYR A 96 5.74 16.05 -13.44
N ALA A 97 6.85 16.32 -12.74
CA ALA A 97 6.81 16.76 -11.36
C ALA A 97 5.89 17.99 -11.17
N SER A 98 4.96 17.85 -10.24
CA SER A 98 3.99 18.86 -9.84
C SER A 98 3.59 18.62 -8.38
N ASP A 99 3.14 19.67 -7.69
CA ASP A 99 2.57 19.57 -6.35
C ASP A 99 1.17 18.92 -6.45
N CYS A 100 1.11 17.63 -6.13
CA CYS A 100 -0.05 16.77 -6.31
C CYS A 100 -0.87 16.61 -5.05
N ASN A 101 -0.26 16.80 -3.88
CA ASN A 101 -0.95 16.80 -2.59
C ASN A 101 -1.38 18.21 -2.15
N ASN A 102 -0.99 19.26 -2.88
CA ASN A 102 -1.28 20.68 -2.65
C ASN A 102 -0.73 21.19 -1.30
N ASP A 103 0.43 20.70 -0.88
CA ASP A 103 1.09 21.15 0.35
C ASP A 103 2.05 22.35 0.14
N GLY A 104 2.25 22.76 -1.12
CA GLY A 104 3.10 23.88 -1.51
C GLY A 104 4.57 23.51 -1.72
N VAL A 105 4.94 22.24 -1.58
CA VAL A 105 6.26 21.70 -1.95
C VAL A 105 6.12 20.65 -3.05
N ILE A 106 7.22 20.42 -3.78
CA ILE A 106 7.31 19.31 -4.73
C ILE A 106 8.36 18.36 -4.19
N ASP A 107 7.91 17.26 -3.59
CA ASP A 107 8.78 16.32 -2.89
C ASP A 107 8.46 14.84 -3.19
N CYS A 108 8.96 13.93 -2.34
CA CYS A 108 8.78 12.50 -2.56
C CYS A 108 7.31 12.05 -2.53
N VAL A 109 6.48 12.72 -1.74
CA VAL A 109 5.04 12.45 -1.64
C VAL A 109 4.40 12.65 -3.02
N ASP A 110 4.72 13.76 -3.69
CA ASP A 110 4.24 14.04 -5.05
C ASP A 110 4.75 13.02 -6.06
N PHE A 111 6.03 12.65 -5.98
CA PHE A 111 6.62 11.69 -6.91
C PHE A 111 5.98 10.31 -6.79
N ALA A 112 5.61 9.88 -5.59
CA ALA A 112 4.89 8.63 -5.37
C ALA A 112 3.46 8.69 -5.90
N ILE A 113 2.77 9.82 -5.70
CA ILE A 113 1.46 10.06 -6.31
C ILE A 113 1.58 9.95 -7.83
N ILE A 114 2.47 10.73 -8.45
CA ILE A 114 2.70 10.75 -9.91
C ILE A 114 3.06 9.37 -10.44
N HIS A 115 3.89 8.60 -9.71
CA HIS A 115 4.25 7.24 -10.10
C HIS A 115 3.01 6.33 -10.19
N LYS A 116 2.10 6.44 -9.22
CA LYS A 116 0.93 5.56 -9.13
C LYS A 116 -0.22 5.97 -10.04
N ILE A 117 -0.49 7.27 -10.16
CA ILE A 117 -1.70 7.79 -10.82
C ILE A 117 -1.40 8.51 -12.14
N GLY A 118 -0.15 8.87 -12.38
CA GLY A 118 0.29 9.58 -13.57
C GLY A 118 0.31 11.11 -13.42
N PRO A 119 0.57 11.82 -14.52
CA PRO A 119 1.10 13.18 -14.50
C PRO A 119 0.06 14.26 -14.24
N GLN A 120 -1.23 13.93 -14.38
CA GLN A 120 -2.30 14.86 -14.04
C GLN A 120 -2.49 14.96 -12.54
N CYS A 121 -2.20 13.87 -11.83
CA CYS A 121 -2.30 13.69 -10.39
C CYS A 121 -3.49 14.30 -9.60
N VAL A 122 -4.56 14.72 -10.28
CA VAL A 122 -5.79 15.25 -9.68
C VAL A 122 -6.75 14.16 -9.21
N ASN A 123 -7.66 14.51 -8.29
CA ASN A 123 -8.71 13.63 -7.75
C ASN A 123 -8.13 12.31 -7.21
N ASN A 124 -7.08 12.41 -6.41
CA ASN A 124 -6.29 11.29 -5.95
C ASN A 124 -6.69 10.74 -4.57
N ASP A 125 -7.80 11.20 -3.98
CA ASP A 125 -8.27 10.75 -2.65
C ASP A 125 -8.39 9.22 -2.51
N TRP A 126 -8.74 8.52 -3.60
CA TRP A 126 -8.83 7.06 -3.61
C TRP A 126 -7.47 6.38 -3.39
N LEU A 127 -6.36 7.07 -3.66
CA LEU A 127 -5.00 6.60 -3.42
C LEU A 127 -4.77 6.34 -1.93
N LEU A 128 -5.37 7.16 -1.06
CA LEU A 128 -5.18 7.12 0.39
C LEU A 128 -5.61 5.80 1.05
N VAL A 129 -6.46 5.03 0.36
CA VAL A 129 -6.93 3.72 0.84
C VAL A 129 -6.33 2.56 0.05
N THR A 130 -5.30 2.83 -0.76
CA THR A 130 -4.59 1.79 -1.50
C THR A 130 -3.43 1.24 -0.69
N ASP A 131 -3.25 -0.06 -0.82
CA ASP A 131 -2.04 -0.83 -0.49
C ASP A 131 -0.73 -0.10 -0.79
N TYR A 132 -0.61 0.48 -1.99
CA TYR A 132 0.56 1.25 -2.40
C TYR A 132 0.80 2.45 -1.49
N TRP A 133 -0.26 3.20 -1.18
CA TRP A 133 -0.13 4.42 -0.39
C TRP A 133 0.17 4.11 1.07
N ASN A 134 -0.51 3.11 1.65
CA ASN A 134 -0.23 2.64 3.01
C ASN A 134 1.23 2.20 3.12
N ALA A 135 1.72 1.38 2.18
CA ALA A 135 3.12 0.99 2.17
C ALA A 135 4.08 2.19 2.02
N PHE A 136 3.72 3.18 1.20
CA PHE A 136 4.52 4.39 1.02
C PHE A 136 4.58 5.26 2.29
N THR A 137 3.44 5.48 2.95
CA THR A 137 3.31 6.40 4.08
C THR A 137 3.60 5.79 5.44
N GLU A 138 3.34 4.50 5.64
CA GLU A 138 3.36 3.87 6.96
C GLU A 138 4.62 3.04 7.22
N THR A 139 5.18 2.39 6.20
CA THR A 139 6.20 1.34 6.44
C THR A 139 7.58 1.65 5.88
N VAL A 140 7.69 2.47 4.82
CA VAL A 140 8.98 2.60 4.11
C VAL A 140 9.60 3.98 4.22
N CYS A 141 8.83 5.08 4.17
CA CYS A 141 9.45 6.34 3.73
C CYS A 141 8.97 7.68 4.27
N TYR A 142 7.94 7.74 5.09
CA TYR A 142 7.53 9.03 5.64
C TYR A 142 8.22 9.31 6.98
N SER A 143 9.13 10.29 7.01
CA SER A 143 9.82 10.75 8.23
C SER A 143 9.02 11.76 9.07
N HIS A 144 7.77 12.06 8.71
CA HIS A 144 6.96 13.09 9.38
C HIS A 144 5.62 12.58 9.93
N LYS A 145 5.64 11.39 10.55
CA LYS A 145 4.51 10.83 11.31
C LYS A 145 3.75 11.85 12.17
N TYR A 146 4.43 12.89 12.69
CA TYR A 146 3.85 13.88 13.61
C TYR A 146 3.05 15.02 12.96
N GLU A 147 3.20 15.31 11.66
CA GLU A 147 2.55 16.48 11.05
C GLU A 147 1.20 16.13 10.38
N LEU A 148 1.08 14.94 9.80
CA LEU A 148 -0.19 14.40 9.29
C LEU A 148 -1.17 13.99 10.41
N LEU A 149 -0.68 13.48 11.55
CA LEU A 149 -1.50 13.16 12.73
C LEU A 149 -2.11 14.40 13.40
N SER A 150 -1.56 15.60 13.15
CA SER A 150 -2.12 16.86 13.66
C SER A 150 -3.29 17.40 12.85
N LYS A 151 -3.42 17.00 11.57
CA LYS A 151 -4.51 17.39 10.66
C LYS A 151 -5.56 16.30 10.48
N PHE A 152 -5.20 15.04 10.66
CA PHE A 152 -6.13 13.92 10.72
C PHE A 152 -5.94 13.17 12.05
N SER A 153 -6.43 13.79 13.12
CA SER A 153 -6.99 12.99 14.20
C SER A 153 -8.36 12.51 13.70
N PRO A 154 -8.61 11.20 13.49
CA PRO A 154 -9.96 10.70 13.48
C PRO A 154 -10.51 11.06 14.86
N LYS A 155 -11.30 12.12 14.88
CA LYS A 155 -11.83 12.73 16.09
C LYS A 155 -12.78 11.74 16.76
N TYR A 156 -12.20 10.81 17.52
CA TYR A 156 -12.87 9.77 18.29
C TYR A 156 -13.76 8.85 17.42
N LEU A 157 -13.72 7.55 17.73
CA LEU A 157 -14.92 6.74 17.63
C LEU A 157 -16.01 7.46 18.44
N THR A 158 -16.79 8.32 17.78
CA THR A 158 -17.98 8.87 18.42
C THR A 158 -18.88 7.69 18.76
N ALA A 159 -19.59 7.79 19.89
CA ALA A 159 -20.44 6.72 20.45
C ALA A 159 -21.61 6.27 19.54
N LYS A 160 -21.59 6.62 18.25
CA LYS A 160 -22.66 6.51 17.26
C LYS A 160 -22.34 5.59 16.07
N ASN A 161 -21.32 4.73 16.12
CA ASN A 161 -21.19 3.66 15.12
C ASN A 161 -20.77 2.31 15.72
N ARG A 162 -21.70 1.68 16.45
CA ARG A 162 -21.53 0.36 17.08
C ARG A 162 -22.00 -0.78 16.17
N SER A 163 -21.31 -1.05 15.07
CA SER A 163 -21.47 -2.35 14.41
C SER A 163 -20.14 -3.07 14.29
N ASN A 164 -19.14 -2.48 13.63
CA ASN A 164 -17.87 -3.17 13.35
C ASN A 164 -16.67 -2.27 13.68
N VAL A 165 -15.76 -2.73 14.55
CA VAL A 165 -14.49 -2.04 14.89
C VAL A 165 -13.35 -2.49 13.98
N VAL A 166 -13.44 -3.70 13.44
CA VAL A 166 -12.52 -4.25 12.44
C VAL A 166 -13.12 -4.01 11.06
N SER A 167 -12.36 -3.41 10.13
CA SER A 167 -12.81 -3.22 8.75
C SER A 167 -12.94 -4.56 8.01
N THR A 168 -13.66 -4.58 6.89
CA THR A 168 -13.79 -5.79 6.05
C THR A 168 -12.45 -6.23 5.47
N GLU A 169 -11.60 -5.27 5.12
CA GLU A 169 -10.25 -5.48 4.59
C GLU A 169 -9.36 -6.10 5.66
N CYS A 170 -9.39 -5.54 6.87
CA CYS A 170 -8.64 -6.08 8.00
C CYS A 170 -9.10 -7.51 8.33
N MET A 171 -10.41 -7.70 8.41
CA MET A 171 -11.03 -9.01 8.68
C MET A 171 -10.57 -10.07 7.68
N LYS A 172 -10.51 -9.71 6.40
CA LYS A 172 -9.99 -10.59 5.36
C LYS A 172 -8.53 -10.99 5.61
N CYS A 173 -7.67 -10.06 6.01
CA CYS A 173 -6.26 -10.38 6.26
C CYS A 173 -6.04 -11.20 7.52
N LEU A 174 -6.83 -10.98 8.58
CA LEU A 174 -6.85 -11.86 9.74
C LEU A 174 -7.21 -13.31 9.35
N CYS A 175 -8.20 -13.47 8.45
CA CYS A 175 -8.66 -14.77 7.93
C CYS A 175 -7.55 -15.49 7.13
N GLU A 176 -6.90 -14.75 6.23
CA GLU A 176 -5.83 -15.25 5.36
C GLU A 176 -4.60 -15.64 6.17
N ALA A 177 -4.16 -14.78 7.08
CA ALA A 177 -3.02 -15.06 7.95
C ALA A 177 -3.24 -16.26 8.88
N SER A 178 -4.50 -16.53 9.23
CA SER A 178 -4.85 -17.65 10.10
C SER A 178 -4.83 -18.98 9.36
N SER A 179 -5.54 -19.08 8.23
CA SER A 179 -5.79 -20.37 7.55
C SER A 179 -5.78 -20.31 6.03
N PHE A 180 -5.22 -19.24 5.44
CA PHE A 180 -5.46 -18.86 4.05
C PHE A 180 -6.95 -18.67 3.76
N CYS A 181 -7.68 -18.18 4.77
CA CYS A 181 -9.12 -18.02 4.79
C CYS A 181 -9.91 -19.25 4.31
N ASN A 182 -9.41 -20.46 4.60
CA ASN A 182 -10.04 -21.70 4.21
C ASN A 182 -11.30 -21.95 5.05
N VAL A 183 -12.47 -21.71 4.46
CA VAL A 183 -13.79 -21.88 5.11
C VAL A 183 -14.12 -23.32 5.48
N ASN A 184 -13.37 -24.30 4.97
CA ASN A 184 -13.53 -25.71 5.31
C ASN A 184 -12.59 -26.15 6.44
N THR A 185 -11.83 -25.22 7.05
CA THR A 185 -10.93 -25.52 8.15
C THR A 185 -11.71 -26.02 9.37
N HIS A 186 -11.50 -27.29 9.71
CA HIS A 186 -12.01 -27.87 10.95
C HIS A 186 -11.13 -27.45 12.16
N CYS A 187 -11.45 -27.95 13.35
CA CYS A 187 -10.63 -27.69 14.52
C CYS A 187 -9.30 -28.45 14.47
N ILE A 188 -8.18 -27.74 14.54
CA ILE A 188 -6.83 -28.30 14.58
C ILE A 188 -6.18 -27.83 15.88
N LYS A 189 -5.82 -28.78 16.75
CA LYS A 189 -5.19 -28.51 18.06
C LYS A 189 -5.96 -27.47 18.91
N GLY A 190 -7.30 -27.48 18.85
CA GLY A 190 -8.16 -26.58 19.64
C GLY A 190 -8.45 -25.22 19.00
N TYR A 191 -7.95 -24.96 17.79
CA TYR A 191 -8.24 -23.76 17.01
C TYR A 191 -9.14 -24.11 15.83
N CYS A 192 -10.25 -23.40 15.66
CA CYS A 192 -11.32 -23.80 14.74
C CYS A 192 -11.59 -22.75 13.66
N GLY A 193 -11.90 -23.24 12.45
CA GLY A 193 -12.45 -22.41 11.39
C GLY A 193 -11.45 -21.52 10.68
N PRO A 194 -11.94 -20.65 9.78
CA PRO A 194 -11.09 -19.84 8.91
C PRO A 194 -10.22 -18.82 9.65
N TYR A 195 -10.58 -18.45 10.87
CA TYR A 195 -9.83 -17.53 11.72
C TYR A 195 -8.98 -18.24 12.78
N LEU A 196 -8.96 -19.58 12.82
CA LEU A 196 -8.30 -20.38 13.86
C LEU A 196 -8.62 -19.87 15.28
N ILE A 197 -9.91 -19.78 15.61
CA ILE A 197 -10.39 -19.25 16.89
C ILE A 197 -10.30 -20.34 17.97
N SER A 198 -9.79 -19.99 19.15
CA SER A 198 -9.74 -20.89 20.31
C SER A 198 -11.00 -20.80 21.16
N GLN A 199 -11.24 -21.78 22.02
CA GLN A 199 -12.39 -21.77 22.92
C GLN A 199 -12.37 -20.58 23.90
N ASN A 200 -11.20 -20.21 24.41
CA ASN A 200 -11.04 -19.05 25.30
C ASN A 200 -11.36 -17.74 24.56
N TYR A 201 -10.92 -17.62 23.30
CA TYR A 201 -11.26 -16.48 22.44
C TYR A 201 -12.79 -16.36 22.29
N TRP A 202 -13.50 -17.46 22.00
CA TRP A 202 -14.96 -17.48 21.92
C TRP A 202 -15.67 -17.09 23.23
N ILE A 203 -15.16 -17.58 24.37
CA ILE A 203 -15.69 -17.20 25.69
C ILE A 203 -15.56 -15.69 25.89
N ASP A 204 -14.39 -15.14 25.59
CA ASP A 204 -14.09 -13.73 25.76
C ASP A 204 -14.88 -12.82 24.82
N ALA A 205 -15.16 -13.28 23.61
CA ALA A 205 -16.00 -12.60 22.64
C ALA A 205 -17.50 -12.62 22.99
N GLY A 206 -17.88 -13.14 24.17
CA GLY A 206 -19.25 -13.15 24.66
C GLY A 206 -20.04 -14.41 24.28
N LYS A 207 -19.35 -15.50 23.90
CA LYS A 207 -19.97 -16.78 23.53
C LYS A 207 -21.00 -16.64 22.40
N VAL A 208 -20.62 -15.93 21.34
CA VAL A 208 -21.46 -15.70 20.15
C VAL A 208 -21.93 -17.03 19.54
N GLY A 209 -23.20 -17.12 19.16
CA GLY A 209 -23.82 -18.36 18.71
C GLY A 209 -24.14 -19.33 19.85
N LYS A 210 -24.58 -20.55 19.50
CA LYS A 210 -24.98 -21.57 20.49
C LYS A 210 -23.83 -22.50 20.90
N ASP A 211 -22.85 -22.67 20.03
CA ASP A 211 -21.80 -23.66 20.16
C ASP A 211 -20.49 -23.11 19.57
N PHE A 212 -19.39 -23.30 20.29
CA PHE A 212 -18.06 -22.81 19.92
C PHE A 212 -17.63 -23.30 18.53
N VAL A 213 -17.69 -24.60 18.29
CA VAL A 213 -17.20 -25.20 17.03
C VAL A 213 -18.07 -24.75 15.87
N ARG A 214 -19.40 -24.78 16.05
CA ARG A 214 -20.35 -24.37 15.02
C ARG A 214 -20.21 -22.90 14.65
N CYS A 215 -20.00 -22.01 15.63
CA CYS A 215 -19.83 -20.59 15.34
C CYS A 215 -18.46 -20.33 14.70
N SER A 216 -17.38 -20.89 15.28
CA SER A 216 -16.01 -20.64 14.79
C SER A 216 -15.77 -21.16 13.38
N THR A 217 -16.45 -22.25 12.96
CA THR A 217 -16.36 -22.79 11.59
C THR A 217 -17.30 -22.13 10.59
N ASN A 218 -18.25 -21.30 11.05
CA ASN A 218 -19.11 -20.51 10.18
C ASN A 218 -18.49 -19.11 9.98
N LYS A 219 -18.14 -18.75 8.74
CA LYS A 219 -17.41 -17.50 8.46
C LYS A 219 -18.10 -16.26 9.04
N THR A 220 -19.40 -16.10 8.84
CA THR A 220 -20.14 -14.92 9.34
C THR A 220 -20.19 -14.88 10.88
N CYS A 221 -20.43 -16.02 11.53
CA CYS A 221 -20.43 -16.10 12.99
C CYS A 221 -19.02 -15.86 13.58
N ALA A 222 -17.99 -16.40 12.93
CA ALA A 222 -16.60 -16.18 13.30
C ALA A 222 -16.19 -14.70 13.14
N GLU A 223 -16.65 -14.02 12.11
CA GLU A 223 -16.40 -12.58 11.93
C GLU A 223 -17.06 -11.75 13.05
N GLU A 224 -18.29 -12.07 13.46
CA GLU A 224 -18.95 -11.45 14.61
C GLU A 224 -18.16 -11.69 15.92
N LEU A 225 -17.63 -12.90 16.08
CA LEU A 225 -16.80 -13.30 17.21
C LEU A 225 -15.51 -12.47 17.26
N VAL A 226 -14.82 -12.29 16.13
CA VAL A 226 -13.64 -11.42 16.01
C VAL A 226 -13.99 -9.96 16.34
N GLN A 227 -15.09 -9.42 15.79
CA GLN A 227 -15.55 -8.06 16.12
C GLN A 227 -15.76 -7.85 17.62
N ASN A 228 -16.37 -8.82 18.30
CA ASN A 228 -16.61 -8.74 19.73
C ASN A 228 -15.33 -8.85 20.55
N TYR A 229 -14.41 -9.73 20.15
CA TYR A 229 -13.11 -9.87 20.81
C TYR A 229 -12.27 -8.60 20.69
N MET A 230 -12.19 -8.02 19.49
CA MET A 230 -11.46 -6.75 19.27
C MET A 230 -12.10 -5.59 20.02
N ARG A 231 -13.42 -5.57 20.16
CA ARG A 231 -14.08 -4.55 20.98
C ARG A 231 -13.75 -4.69 22.47
N LYS A 232 -13.59 -5.92 22.97
CA LYS A 232 -13.24 -6.18 24.37
C LYS A 232 -11.79 -5.79 24.67
N TYR A 233 -10.88 -6.10 23.74
CA TYR A 233 -9.43 -5.91 23.93
C TYR A 233 -8.86 -4.75 23.12
N TYR A 234 -9.69 -3.78 22.74
CA TYR A 234 -9.32 -2.63 21.92
C TYR A 234 -8.21 -1.81 22.58
N LYS A 235 -7.00 -1.84 22.02
CA LYS A 235 -5.85 -1.08 22.49
C LYS A 235 -4.78 -0.96 21.41
N ASP A 236 -3.95 0.06 21.58
CA ASP A 236 -2.73 0.29 20.81
C ASP A 236 -1.63 -0.64 21.36
N CYS A 237 -1.21 -1.59 20.53
CA CYS A 237 -0.27 -2.65 20.86
C CYS A 237 1.16 -2.32 20.42
N ASN A 238 1.30 -1.59 19.32
CA ASN A 238 2.58 -1.18 18.77
C ASN A 238 3.05 0.19 19.31
N ASN A 239 2.23 0.86 20.14
CA ASN A 239 2.42 2.20 20.73
C ASN A 239 2.62 3.29 19.68
N ASP A 240 1.91 3.19 18.56
CA ASP A 240 2.05 4.11 17.45
C ASP A 240 1.13 5.34 17.55
N GLY A 241 0.19 5.35 18.52
CA GLY A 241 -0.76 6.41 18.80
C GLY A 241 -2.15 6.21 18.18
N VAL A 242 -2.37 5.15 17.41
CA VAL A 242 -3.66 4.77 16.82
C VAL A 242 -4.03 3.33 17.21
N VAL A 243 -5.29 2.94 16.95
CA VAL A 243 -5.70 1.54 17.07
C VAL A 243 -6.26 1.10 15.73
N ASP A 244 -5.51 0.27 15.02
CA ASP A 244 -5.78 -0.11 13.64
C ASP A 244 -5.68 -1.64 13.41
N CYS A 245 -5.49 -2.04 12.16
CA CYS A 245 -5.47 -3.44 11.79
C CYS A 245 -4.24 -4.19 12.32
N ASP A 246 -3.11 -3.52 12.48
CA ASP A 246 -1.88 -4.13 13.01
C ASP A 246 -2.08 -4.50 14.48
N ASP A 247 -2.76 -3.63 15.23
CA ASP A 247 -3.16 -3.94 16.61
C ASP A 247 -4.13 -5.11 16.69
N PHE A 248 -5.14 -5.13 15.80
CA PHE A 248 -6.09 -6.24 15.74
C PHE A 248 -5.41 -7.57 15.37
N ALA A 249 -4.43 -7.56 14.48
CA ALA A 249 -3.66 -8.75 14.15
C ALA A 249 -2.79 -9.22 15.33
N ALA A 250 -2.18 -8.29 16.06
CA ALA A 250 -1.43 -8.59 17.26
C ALA A 250 -2.32 -9.21 18.34
N ILE A 251 -3.48 -8.60 18.60
CA ILE A 251 -4.49 -9.10 19.54
C ILE A 251 -5.03 -10.46 19.09
N HIS A 252 -5.31 -10.65 17.80
CA HIS A 252 -5.85 -11.92 17.27
C HIS A 252 -4.90 -13.08 17.50
N LYS A 253 -3.61 -12.85 17.27
CA LYS A 253 -2.58 -13.88 17.31
C LYS A 253 -2.04 -14.14 18.72
N MET A 254 -1.81 -13.09 19.50
CA MET A 254 -1.11 -13.14 20.78
C MET A 254 -2.06 -12.99 21.98
N GLY A 255 -3.33 -12.68 21.73
CA GLY A 255 -4.32 -12.46 22.76
C GLY A 255 -4.21 -11.06 23.40
N PRO A 256 -4.83 -10.88 24.59
CA PRO A 256 -5.04 -9.57 25.20
C PRO A 256 -3.77 -8.83 25.57
N ASP A 257 -2.62 -9.48 25.70
CA ASP A 257 -1.36 -8.82 26.02
C ASP A 257 -0.69 -8.24 24.76
N CYS A 258 -1.04 -8.79 23.59
CA CYS A 258 -0.55 -8.39 22.27
C CYS A 258 0.97 -8.15 22.18
N LEU A 259 1.77 -9.00 22.82
CA LEU A 259 3.23 -8.90 22.81
C LEU A 259 3.77 -8.95 21.38
N THR A 260 4.24 -7.80 20.87
CA THR A 260 4.55 -7.60 19.45
C THR A 260 5.95 -8.06 19.06
N SER A 261 6.97 -7.96 19.92
CA SER A 261 8.36 -8.22 19.50
C SER A 261 8.61 -9.61 18.90
N SER A 262 7.89 -10.65 19.36
CA SER A 262 7.98 -12.01 18.82
C SER A 262 7.02 -12.29 17.66
N ILE A 263 5.99 -11.48 17.46
CA ILE A 263 4.95 -11.75 16.46
C ILE A 263 5.47 -11.56 15.03
N TYR A 264 6.35 -10.57 14.82
CA TYR A 264 6.90 -10.18 13.51
C TYR A 264 7.64 -11.33 12.81
N ALA A 265 8.21 -12.26 13.57
CA ALA A 265 8.90 -13.42 13.02
C ALA A 265 7.98 -14.57 12.58
N THR A 266 6.70 -14.54 12.98
CA THR A 266 5.75 -15.64 12.75
C THR A 266 5.24 -15.66 11.32
N ASP A 267 4.94 -16.86 10.79
CA ASP A 267 4.32 -16.99 9.47
C ASP A 267 2.96 -16.31 9.38
N TYR A 268 2.24 -16.25 10.51
CA TYR A 268 1.02 -15.47 10.63
C TYR A 268 1.27 -14.00 10.30
N TRP A 269 2.25 -13.37 10.96
CA TRP A 269 2.51 -11.95 10.76
C TRP A 269 2.99 -11.66 9.36
N LYS A 270 3.92 -12.46 8.82
CA LYS A 270 4.39 -12.30 7.43
C LYS A 270 3.24 -12.40 6.43
N HIS A 271 2.29 -13.32 6.65
CA HIS A 271 1.14 -13.47 5.77
C HIS A 271 0.10 -12.37 5.98
N PHE A 272 -0.09 -11.92 7.21
CA PHE A 272 -0.94 -10.80 7.57
C PHE A 272 -0.40 -9.52 6.93
N GLU A 273 0.86 -9.18 7.18
CA GLU A 273 1.60 -8.04 6.61
C GLU A 273 1.55 -8.09 5.08
N TYR A 274 1.82 -9.26 4.48
CA TYR A 274 1.67 -9.41 3.04
C TYR A 274 0.23 -9.14 2.57
N CYS A 275 -0.79 -9.60 3.30
CA CYS A 275 -2.18 -9.35 2.92
C CYS A 275 -2.61 -7.89 3.14
N SER A 276 -2.24 -7.29 4.27
CA SER A 276 -2.59 -5.92 4.64
C SER A 276 -1.88 -4.90 3.76
N ILE A 277 -0.73 -5.28 3.19
CA ILE A 277 0.05 -4.48 2.25
C ILE A 277 -0.27 -4.79 0.78
N MET A 278 -0.76 -5.99 0.39
CA MET A 278 -0.84 -6.43 -1.03
C MET A 278 -2.22 -6.88 -1.54
N GLY A 279 -3.32 -6.57 -0.85
CA GLY A 279 -4.72 -6.71 -1.30
C GLY A 279 -5.04 -7.41 -2.65
N THR A 280 -5.68 -8.57 -2.55
CA THR A 280 -6.37 -9.36 -3.62
C THR A 280 -5.64 -9.93 -4.83
N ASP A 281 -4.74 -9.22 -5.49
CA ASP A 281 -4.29 -9.62 -6.84
C ASP A 281 -3.16 -10.66 -6.85
N ALA A 282 -2.48 -10.87 -5.72
CA ALA A 282 -1.39 -11.86 -5.60
C ALA A 282 -1.86 -13.34 -5.60
N ARG A 283 -3.11 -13.62 -5.23
CA ARG A 283 -3.58 -14.99 -4.95
C ARG A 283 -3.76 -15.89 -6.18
N ARG A 284 -3.76 -15.36 -7.41
CA ARG A 284 -3.88 -16.21 -8.61
C ARG A 284 -2.56 -16.93 -8.96
N LYS A 285 -1.41 -16.55 -8.37
CA LYS A 285 -0.10 -17.19 -8.65
C LYS A 285 0.34 -18.25 -7.64
N GLN A 286 -0.04 -18.16 -6.35
CA GLN A 286 0.37 -19.19 -5.37
C GLN A 286 -0.33 -20.53 -5.64
N GLN A 287 -1.60 -20.54 -6.07
CA GLN A 287 -2.34 -21.75 -6.42
C GLN A 287 -1.80 -22.49 -7.66
N LEU A 288 -1.01 -21.82 -8.52
CA LEU A 288 -0.38 -22.41 -9.70
C LEU A 288 1.04 -22.94 -9.43
N LEU A 289 1.59 -22.71 -8.24
CA LEU A 289 2.94 -23.15 -7.86
C LEU A 289 2.93 -24.33 -6.87
N THR A 290 1.76 -24.75 -6.41
CA THR A 290 1.59 -25.90 -5.50
C THR A 290 0.70 -27.01 -6.07
N SER A 291 0.51 -27.03 -7.40
CA SER A 291 -0.10 -28.13 -8.17
C SER A 291 0.89 -28.62 -9.22
#